data_AF-A0A0F9CNM0-F1
#
_entry.id   AF-A0A0F9CNM0-F1
#
_cell.length_a   1.000
_cell.length_b   1.000
_cell.length_c   1.000
_cell.angle_alpha   90.00
_cell.angle_beta   90.00
_cell.angle_gamma   90.00
#
_symmetry.space_group_name_H-M   'P 1'
#
loop_
_entity.id
_entity.type
_entity.pdbx_description
1 polymer ?
#
loop_
_entity_poly.entity_id
_entity_poly.type
_entity_poly.pdbx_seq_one_letter_code
_entity_poly.pdbx_strand_id
1 'polypeptide(L)'
;MVYIRRYLSGQQATTVTIAQGAITADKIVDGAVTHPKLAPGSVDSERVINESLKSEDIKDGEIKTPDVQDGAITTPKIADGAVTTQKLEASIQGITRPLTPGVDTDEIQDAKVTLAKLAPDSVDASKIKPGAVGPSELSVD
;
A
#
# COMPACT_ATOMS: atom_id res chain seq x y z
N MET A 1 -56.20 15.43 52.07
CA MET A 1 -54.77 15.11 52.25
C MET A 1 -54.26 14.50 50.96
N VAL A 2 -53.28 15.15 50.32
CA VAL A 2 -52.69 14.73 49.04
C VAL A 2 -51.51 13.79 49.32
N TYR A 3 -51.39 12.68 48.58
CA TYR A 3 -50.10 12.03 48.37
C TYR A 3 -49.91 11.77 46.87
N ILE A 4 -48.72 12.15 46.40
CA ILE A 4 -48.39 12.58 45.06
C ILE A 4 -48.00 11.36 44.20
N ARG A 5 -48.53 11.25 42.97
CA ARG A 5 -47.99 10.35 41.95
C ARG A 5 -46.55 10.81 41.64
N ARG A 6 -45.55 10.06 42.10
CA ARG A 6 -44.16 10.29 41.70
C ARG A 6 -43.89 9.51 40.42
N TYR A 7 -43.92 10.20 39.29
CA TYR A 7 -43.33 9.72 38.05
C TYR A 7 -41.81 9.64 38.27
N LEU A 8 -41.24 8.44 38.23
CA LEU A 8 -39.78 8.29 38.11
C LEU A 8 -39.47 8.36 36.62
N SER A 9 -39.23 9.58 36.15
CA SER A 9 -38.56 9.87 34.90
C SER A 9 -37.10 9.46 35.02
N GLY A 10 -36.69 8.41 34.32
CA GLY A 10 -35.31 7.97 34.27
C GLY A 10 -35.23 6.45 34.35
N GLN A 11 -34.52 5.88 33.40
CA GLN A 11 -34.13 4.46 33.40
C GLN A 11 -33.46 4.15 34.75
N GLN A 12 -34.21 3.61 35.72
CA GLN A 12 -33.61 3.08 36.92
C GLN A 12 -32.84 1.84 36.49
N ALA A 13 -31.51 1.96 36.38
CA ALA A 13 -30.62 0.82 36.23
C ALA A 13 -30.87 -0.10 37.44
N THR A 14 -31.70 -1.11 37.27
CA THR A 14 -31.82 -2.19 38.24
C THR A 14 -30.54 -3.00 38.08
N THR A 15 -29.51 -2.70 38.87
CA THR A 15 -28.29 -3.51 38.89
C THR A 15 -28.64 -4.89 39.41
N VAL A 16 -28.81 -5.84 38.50
CA VAL A 16 -28.88 -7.26 38.85
C VAL A 16 -27.47 -7.68 39.25
N THR A 17 -27.29 -8.07 40.51
CA THR A 17 -26.01 -8.65 40.96
C THR A 17 -25.87 -10.04 40.36
N ILE A 18 -24.91 -10.20 39.45
CA ILE A 18 -24.56 -11.48 38.84
C ILE A 18 -23.42 -12.07 39.67
N ALA A 19 -23.54 -13.32 40.12
CA ALA A 19 -22.44 -13.98 40.83
C ALA A 19 -21.23 -14.19 39.89
N GLN A 20 -20.01 -14.15 40.44
CA GLN A 20 -18.80 -14.40 39.66
C GLN A 20 -18.87 -15.78 38.99
N GLY A 21 -18.55 -15.85 37.69
CA GLY A 21 -18.63 -17.08 36.91
C GLY A 21 -20.06 -17.56 36.61
N ALA A 22 -21.10 -16.82 36.97
CA ALA A 22 -22.48 -17.22 36.67
C ALA A 22 -22.79 -17.20 35.17
N ILE A 23 -22.06 -16.40 34.38
CA ILE A 23 -22.12 -16.39 32.92
C ILE A 23 -20.90 -17.13 32.38
N THR A 24 -21.13 -18.34 31.90
CA THR A 24 -20.16 -19.22 31.25
C THR A 24 -20.42 -19.23 29.74
N ALA A 25 -19.46 -19.70 28.95
CA ALA A 25 -19.55 -19.66 27.49
C ALA A 25 -20.81 -20.39 26.94
N ASP A 26 -21.19 -21.52 27.53
CA ASP A 26 -22.40 -22.30 27.20
C ASP A 26 -23.72 -21.56 27.48
N LYS A 27 -23.70 -20.52 28.33
CA LYS A 27 -24.87 -19.68 28.62
C LYS A 27 -25.00 -18.50 27.65
N ILE A 28 -23.99 -18.26 26.81
CA ILE A 28 -24.02 -17.23 25.77
C ILE A 28 -24.34 -17.93 24.45
N VAL A 29 -25.58 -17.78 24.00
CA VAL A 29 -26.00 -18.34 22.70
C VAL A 29 -25.37 -17.56 21.54
N ASP A 30 -25.24 -18.21 20.40
CA ASP A 30 -24.70 -17.58 19.19
C ASP A 30 -25.48 -16.31 18.82
N GLY A 31 -24.75 -15.24 18.50
CA GLY A 31 -25.32 -13.93 18.19
C GLY A 31 -25.85 -13.16 19.41
N ALA A 32 -25.76 -13.69 20.64
CA ALA A 32 -26.18 -12.97 21.84
C ALA A 32 -25.35 -11.70 22.09
N VAL A 33 -24.09 -11.67 21.66
CA VAL A 33 -23.21 -10.49 21.73
C VAL A 33 -23.08 -9.91 20.33
N THR A 34 -23.74 -8.79 20.09
CA THR A 34 -23.75 -8.04 18.82
C THR A 34 -22.91 -6.78 18.95
N HIS A 35 -22.52 -6.17 17.82
CA HIS A 35 -21.71 -4.95 17.84
C HIS A 35 -22.20 -3.84 18.79
N PRO A 36 -23.50 -3.49 18.87
CA PRO A 36 -23.99 -2.47 19.81
C PRO A 36 -23.86 -2.82 21.31
N LYS A 37 -23.59 -4.09 21.64
CA LYS A 37 -23.40 -4.57 23.02
C LYS A 37 -21.94 -4.50 23.46
N LEU A 38 -21.02 -4.21 22.54
CA LEU A 38 -19.61 -4.02 22.81
C LEU A 38 -19.32 -2.53 22.95
N ALA A 39 -18.78 -2.13 24.10
CA ALA A 39 -18.32 -0.76 24.28
C ALA A 39 -17.09 -0.49 23.39
N PRO A 40 -16.86 0.76 22.94
CA PRO A 40 -15.62 1.12 22.24
C PRO A 40 -14.38 0.70 23.05
N GLY A 41 -13.42 0.04 22.39
CA GLY A 41 -12.19 -0.46 23.02
C GLY A 41 -12.35 -1.67 23.94
N SER A 42 -13.54 -2.27 24.04
CA SER A 42 -13.75 -3.48 24.87
C SER A 42 -13.07 -4.74 24.31
N VAL A 43 -12.69 -4.72 23.03
CA VAL A 43 -11.88 -5.74 22.35
C VAL A 43 -10.58 -5.09 21.91
N ASP A 44 -9.48 -5.46 22.54
CA ASP A 44 -8.12 -5.06 22.19
C ASP A 44 -7.37 -6.20 21.50
N SER A 45 -6.13 -5.95 21.08
CA SER A 45 -5.33 -6.93 20.35
C SER A 45 -5.03 -8.20 21.15
N GLU A 46 -4.99 -8.13 22.49
CA GLU A 46 -4.78 -9.30 23.35
C GLU A 46 -5.98 -10.25 23.36
N ARG A 47 -7.19 -9.73 23.10
CA ARG A 47 -8.43 -10.51 23.01
C ARG A 47 -8.67 -11.10 21.62
N VAL A 48 -7.96 -10.63 20.59
CA VAL A 48 -8.06 -11.16 19.22
C VAL A 48 -7.09 -12.33 19.07
N ILE A 49 -7.62 -13.50 18.72
CA ILE A 49 -6.79 -14.69 18.48
C ILE A 49 -5.92 -14.45 17.24
N ASN A 50 -4.62 -14.76 17.33
CA ASN A 50 -3.71 -14.66 16.20
C ASN A 50 -4.26 -15.43 14.99
N GLU A 51 -4.12 -14.84 13.80
CA GLU A 51 -4.56 -15.42 12.52
C GLU A 51 -6.07 -15.69 12.39
N SER A 52 -6.90 -15.20 13.34
CA SER A 52 -8.36 -15.38 13.27
C SER A 52 -9.05 -14.43 12.29
N LEU A 53 -8.43 -13.29 11.97
CA LEU A 53 -8.96 -12.30 11.02
C LEU A 53 -8.63 -12.69 9.59
N LYS A 54 -9.65 -12.76 8.74
CA LYS A 54 -9.55 -12.98 7.30
C LYS A 54 -9.74 -11.68 6.54
N SER A 55 -9.44 -11.70 5.24
CA SER A 55 -9.69 -10.55 4.36
C SER A 55 -11.17 -10.12 4.35
N GLU A 56 -12.11 -11.06 4.46
CA GLU A 56 -13.56 -10.76 4.49
C GLU A 56 -14.01 -10.02 5.75
N ASP A 57 -13.23 -10.07 6.84
CA ASP A 57 -13.51 -9.34 8.07
C ASP A 57 -13.07 -7.87 7.99
N ILE A 58 -12.22 -7.53 7.01
CA ILE A 58 -11.68 -6.18 6.80
C ILE A 58 -12.42 -5.55 5.63
N LYS A 59 -13.10 -4.44 5.89
CA LYS A 59 -13.77 -3.67 4.84
C LYS A 59 -12.73 -3.13 3.84
N ASP A 60 -13.06 -3.24 2.54
CA ASP A 60 -12.22 -2.68 1.47
C ASP A 60 -11.89 -1.21 1.69
N GLY A 61 -10.60 -0.89 1.60
CA GLY A 61 -10.06 0.46 1.78
C GLY A 61 -9.90 0.91 3.24
N GLU A 62 -10.17 0.05 4.22
CA GLU A 62 -10.04 0.44 5.64
C GLU A 62 -8.59 0.44 6.12
N ILE A 63 -7.71 -0.36 5.51
CA ILE A 63 -6.26 -0.30 5.76
C ILE A 63 -5.69 0.95 5.08
N LYS A 64 -5.38 1.97 5.88
CA LYS A 64 -4.86 3.27 5.46
C LYS A 64 -3.35 3.33 5.65
N THR A 65 -2.73 4.37 5.10
CA THR A 65 -1.27 4.59 5.24
C THR A 65 -0.76 4.51 6.68
N PRO A 66 -1.43 5.09 7.70
CA PRO A 66 -0.94 5.01 9.08
C PRO A 66 -0.99 3.61 9.70
N ASP A 67 -1.79 2.69 9.14
CA ASP A 67 -1.92 1.31 9.63
C ASP A 67 -0.74 0.43 9.18
N VAL A 68 0.01 0.88 8.18
CA VAL A 68 1.17 0.17 7.61
C VAL A 68 2.44 0.92 7.99
N GLN A 69 3.25 0.32 8.87
CA GLN A 69 4.53 0.88 9.28
C GLN A 69 5.52 0.97 8.10
N ASP A 70 6.42 1.95 8.15
CA ASP A 70 7.50 2.08 7.18
C ASP A 70 8.35 0.80 7.13
N GLY A 71 8.56 0.28 5.92
CA GLY A 71 9.29 -0.97 5.70
C GLY A 71 8.50 -2.25 6.04
N ALA A 72 7.23 -2.16 6.46
CA ALA A 72 6.41 -3.34 6.75
C ALA A 72 6.18 -4.21 5.49
N ILE A 73 6.13 -3.60 4.30
CA ILE A 73 6.03 -4.31 3.02
C ILE A 73 7.45 -4.53 2.47
N THR A 74 8.03 -5.68 2.79
CA THR A 74 9.37 -6.09 2.31
C THR A 74 9.30 -6.81 0.97
N THR A 75 10.42 -6.90 0.25
CA THR A 75 10.49 -7.58 -1.06
C THR A 75 9.86 -8.98 -1.06
N PRO A 76 10.10 -9.87 -0.07
CA PRO A 76 9.48 -11.20 -0.06
C PRO A 76 7.95 -11.21 0.12
N LYS A 77 7.36 -10.10 0.60
CA LYS A 77 5.89 -9.96 0.75
C LYS A 77 5.22 -9.50 -0.55
N ILE A 78 6.00 -9.10 -1.54
CA ILE A 78 5.52 -8.68 -2.86
C ILE A 78 5.72 -9.86 -3.81
N ALA A 79 4.63 -10.40 -4.34
CA ALA A 79 4.72 -11.47 -5.34
C ALA A 79 5.37 -10.96 -6.64
N ASP A 80 6.06 -11.85 -7.36
CA ASP A 80 6.66 -11.53 -8.66
C ASP A 80 5.60 -10.98 -9.63
N GLY A 81 5.90 -9.84 -10.24
CA GLY A 81 4.98 -9.15 -11.15
C GLY A 81 3.81 -8.41 -10.48
N ALA A 82 3.67 -8.43 -9.15
CA ALA A 82 2.61 -7.69 -8.45
C ALA A 82 2.72 -6.17 -8.66
N VAL A 83 3.95 -5.66 -8.79
CA VAL A 83 4.24 -4.28 -9.17
C VAL A 83 4.57 -4.25 -10.66
N THR A 84 3.60 -3.84 -11.47
CA THR A 84 3.75 -3.69 -12.92
C THR A 84 4.40 -2.36 -13.26
N THR A 85 4.94 -2.23 -14.46
CA THR A 85 5.49 -0.96 -14.97
C THR A 85 4.46 0.17 -14.92
N GLN A 86 3.19 -0.14 -15.24
CA GLN A 86 2.07 0.80 -15.12
C GLN A 86 1.88 1.35 -13.69
N LYS A 87 2.14 0.52 -12.66
CA LYS A 87 2.07 0.95 -11.24
C LYS A 87 3.26 1.81 -10.81
N LEU A 88 4.33 1.88 -11.62
CA LEU A 88 5.55 2.64 -11.34
C LEU A 88 5.63 3.97 -12.10
N GLU A 89 4.69 4.23 -13.02
CA GLU A 89 4.71 5.36 -13.98
C GLU A 89 4.85 6.75 -13.34
N ALA A 90 4.53 6.93 -12.06
CA ALA A 90 4.60 8.22 -11.38
C ALA A 90 5.91 8.48 -10.60
N SER A 91 6.70 7.43 -10.28
CA SER A 91 7.67 7.52 -9.17
C SER A 91 9.13 7.34 -9.57
N ILE A 92 9.41 6.86 -10.78
CA ILE A 92 10.78 6.59 -11.23
C ILE A 92 11.23 7.68 -12.21
N GLN A 93 11.54 8.86 -11.67
CA GLN A 93 12.31 9.87 -12.39
C GLN A 93 13.72 9.30 -12.62
N GLY A 94 14.06 8.94 -13.86
CA GLY A 94 15.44 8.57 -14.25
C GLY A 94 15.67 7.12 -14.70
N ILE A 95 14.64 6.29 -14.77
CA ILE A 95 14.69 5.04 -15.55
C ILE A 95 13.53 5.07 -16.53
N THR A 96 13.71 5.87 -17.59
CA THR A 96 13.04 5.61 -18.87
C THR A 96 13.59 4.28 -19.35
N ARG A 97 13.03 3.17 -18.87
CA ARG A 97 13.23 1.89 -19.52
C ARG A 97 12.12 1.84 -20.57
N PRO A 98 12.45 1.73 -21.86
CA PRO A 98 11.41 1.62 -22.85
C PRO A 98 10.64 0.33 -22.59
N LEU A 99 9.31 0.42 -22.58
CA LEU A 99 8.40 -0.72 -22.69
C LEU A 99 8.48 -1.36 -24.10
N THR A 100 9.38 -0.84 -24.93
CA THR A 100 9.62 -1.21 -26.32
C THR A 100 11.08 -1.65 -26.49
N PRO A 101 11.39 -2.52 -27.46
CA PRO A 101 12.77 -2.74 -27.88
C PRO A 101 13.27 -1.48 -28.59
N GLY A 102 14.24 -0.77 -28.02
CA GLY A 102 14.80 0.43 -28.62
C GLY A 102 15.44 1.36 -27.61
N VAL A 103 16.02 2.45 -28.09
CA VAL A 103 16.35 3.64 -27.29
C VAL A 103 15.75 4.83 -28.01
N ASP A 104 14.79 5.53 -27.39
CA ASP A 104 14.19 6.75 -27.94
C ASP A 104 15.08 7.97 -27.66
N THR A 105 14.92 9.05 -28.44
CA THR A 105 15.77 10.25 -28.32
C THR A 105 15.77 10.85 -26.93
N ASP A 106 14.61 10.84 -26.27
CA ASP A 106 14.43 11.45 -24.94
C ASP A 106 15.06 10.59 -23.82
N GLU A 107 15.44 9.35 -24.13
CA GLU A 107 16.13 8.44 -23.21
C GLU A 107 17.63 8.71 -23.16
N ILE A 108 18.19 9.37 -24.19
CA ILE A 108 19.57 9.83 -24.21
C ILE A 108 19.59 11.34 -24.00
N GLN A 109 19.84 11.78 -22.76
CA GLN A 109 20.05 13.21 -22.49
C GLN A 109 21.26 13.75 -23.26
N ASP A 110 21.25 15.06 -23.52
CA ASP A 110 22.34 15.76 -24.18
C ASP A 110 23.71 15.44 -23.55
N ALA A 111 24.71 15.26 -24.43
CA ALA A 111 26.09 14.93 -24.08
C ALA A 111 26.28 13.63 -23.25
N LYS A 112 25.27 12.75 -23.14
CA LYS A 112 25.45 11.47 -22.42
C LYS A 112 26.22 10.44 -23.21
N VAL A 113 26.18 10.43 -24.54
CA VAL A 113 27.07 9.57 -25.35
C VAL A 113 28.40 10.29 -25.56
N THR A 114 29.36 10.00 -24.68
CA THR A 114 30.71 10.57 -24.72
C THR A 114 31.66 9.63 -25.45
N LEU A 115 32.84 10.12 -25.87
CA LEU A 115 33.86 9.29 -26.50
C LEU A 115 34.21 8.03 -25.68
N ALA A 116 34.32 8.17 -24.35
CA ALA A 116 34.60 7.02 -23.46
C ALA A 116 33.51 5.94 -23.46
N LYS A 117 32.30 6.24 -23.95
CA LYS A 117 31.20 5.25 -24.08
C LYS A 117 31.16 4.59 -25.46
N LEU A 118 31.90 5.13 -26.43
CA LEU A 118 32.07 4.55 -27.75
C LEU A 118 33.37 3.74 -27.75
N ALA A 119 33.27 2.43 -28.01
CA ALA A 119 34.46 1.64 -28.23
C ALA A 119 35.21 2.14 -29.49
N PRO A 120 36.54 1.98 -29.56
CA PRO A 120 37.28 2.23 -30.80
C PRO A 120 36.61 1.53 -31.98
N ASP A 121 36.51 2.25 -33.10
CA ASP A 121 35.91 1.77 -34.36
C ASP A 121 34.43 1.36 -34.29
N SER A 122 33.72 1.59 -33.17
CA SER A 122 32.29 1.26 -33.05
C SER A 122 31.38 2.07 -33.98
N VAL A 123 31.84 3.25 -34.41
CA VAL A 123 31.20 4.08 -35.43
C VAL A 123 32.09 4.07 -36.68
N ASP A 124 32.05 2.97 -37.41
CA ASP A 124 32.82 2.80 -38.66
C ASP A 124 32.13 3.46 -39.87
N ALA A 125 32.80 3.41 -41.02
CA ALA A 125 32.28 3.97 -42.28
C ALA A 125 30.95 3.33 -42.74
N SER A 126 30.60 2.12 -42.28
CA SER A 126 29.29 1.50 -42.58
C SER A 126 28.15 2.11 -41.76
N LYS A 127 28.46 2.75 -40.63
CA LYS A 127 27.48 3.41 -39.74
C LYS A 127 27.25 4.88 -40.09
N ILE A 128 28.10 5.47 -40.93
CA ILE A 128 28.03 6.87 -41.34
C ILE A 128 27.60 6.96 -42.80
N LYS A 129 26.46 7.60 -43.07
CA LYS A 129 26.03 7.83 -44.46
C LYS A 129 26.94 8.89 -45.13
N PRO A 130 27.18 8.83 -46.45
CA PRO A 130 27.90 9.87 -47.17
C PRO A 130 27.31 11.26 -46.90
N GLY A 131 28.15 12.22 -46.49
CA GLY A 131 27.74 13.59 -46.16
C GLY A 131 27.10 13.78 -44.78
N ALA A 132 27.04 12.74 -43.93
CA ALA A 132 26.51 12.88 -42.56
C ALA A 132 27.45 13.65 -41.61
N VAL A 133 28.73 13.76 -41.96
CA VAL A 133 29.76 14.54 -41.26
C VAL A 133 30.19 15.66 -42.20
N GLY A 134 30.08 16.91 -41.75
CA GLY A 134 30.43 18.09 -42.54
C GLY A 134 31.88 18.53 -42.34
N PRO A 135 32.34 19.54 -43.10
CA PRO A 135 33.71 20.04 -43.00
C PRO A 135 34.07 20.61 -41.62
N SER A 136 33.10 21.11 -40.86
CA SER A 136 33.29 21.63 -39.49
C SER A 136 33.53 20.54 -38.45
N GLU A 137 33.10 19.31 -38.75
CA GLU A 137 33.25 18.15 -37.86
C GLU A 137 34.53 17.35 -38.16
N LEU A 138 35.28 17.73 -39.20
CA LEU A 138 36.56 17.14 -39.56
C LEU A 138 37.69 18.08 -39.11
N SER A 139 38.65 17.54 -38.36
CA SER A 139 39.92 18.24 -38.17
C SER A 139 40.61 18.35 -39.53
N VAL A 140 40.93 19.57 -39.95
CA VAL A 140 41.86 19.79 -41.05
C VAL A 140 43.26 19.69 -40.47
N ASP A 141 43.88 18.53 -40.61
CA ASP A 141 45.33 18.41 -40.44
C ASP A 141 46.05 19.02 -41.65
#